data_AF-A0A7Z2V5Y2-F1
#
_entry.id   AF-A0A7Z2V5Y2-F1
#
_cell.length_a   1.000
_cell.length_b   1.000
_cell.length_c   1.000
_cell.angle_alpha   90.00
_cell.angle_beta   90.00
_cell.angle_gamma   90.00
#
_symmetry.space_group_name_H-M   'P 1'
#
loop_
_entity.id
_entity.type
_entity.pdbx_description
1 polymer ?
#
loop_
_entity_poly.entity_id
_entity_poly.type
_entity_poly.pdbx_seq_one_letter_code
_entity_poly.pdbx_strand_id
1 'polypeptide(L)'
;MGLTAMYRPVRSLLRLSRFSPLAIAMLSLGLTGCLSSSGSSSDDGPAPDAGAGSIESGAEMPDLDPTRVLPIIFVHGVAGSASQYQTQALRFASNGYPDEIIHAYEYSTDGEALVRAAAVGSQNAPLDSFVDNVLTEHEAEQVYLVCHSLGTFVCSGYLGDADRAAKVAGFIGVDGTVAADCPGGVPCKGIFVSRARALGADNLYLEDEAHVQVATSEASFAGQFEFFTGVAPARTQILAEEGTVAVSGRAVNFPANSGAEGTTLNVWSIDEETGVRTQEEPLATAAIDATGVWGPFELEVGARYEFELLRPSRSTQHFYRQPFLRESRLVRLNTSPAGSDIETNTHTSPDHSALVISRDKEFWGIGVSRMTCWRSQPPVRSGGKSRPSMS
;
A
#
# COMPACT_ATOMS: atom_id res chain seq x y z
N MET A 1 30.47 36.51 44.71
CA MET A 1 29.42 35.87 45.53
C MET A 1 28.15 36.68 45.32
N GLY A 2 27.34 36.25 44.36
CA GLY A 2 26.23 37.03 43.78
C GLY A 2 24.93 36.85 44.54
N LEU A 3 24.14 37.93 44.52
CA LEU A 3 22.89 38.18 45.24
C LEU A 3 21.83 37.10 45.09
N THR A 4 21.23 36.78 46.23
CA THR A 4 19.97 36.04 46.42
C THR A 4 18.80 37.01 46.31
N ALA A 5 17.82 36.74 45.45
CA ALA A 5 16.51 37.40 45.47
C ALA A 5 15.40 36.34 45.45
N MET A 6 14.66 36.28 46.56
CA MET A 6 13.42 35.52 46.73
C MET A 6 12.30 36.15 45.92
N TYR A 7 11.44 35.32 45.32
CA TYR A 7 10.03 35.69 45.10
C TYR A 7 9.12 34.47 45.32
N ARG A 8 8.10 34.67 46.17
CA ARG A 8 7.06 33.71 46.54
C ARG A 8 5.80 33.92 45.66
N PRO A 9 4.85 32.96 45.64
CA PRO A 9 3.93 32.72 44.53
C PRO A 9 2.63 33.53 44.62
N VAL A 10 2.00 33.76 43.46
CA VAL A 10 0.61 34.22 43.37
C VAL A 10 -0.27 33.06 42.91
N ARG A 11 -1.20 32.66 43.78
CA ARG A 11 -2.34 31.81 43.44
C ARG A 11 -3.38 32.67 42.71
N SER A 12 -3.87 32.20 41.57
CA SER A 12 -5.20 32.57 41.10
C SER A 12 -5.91 31.33 40.57
N LEU A 13 -7.04 31.04 41.22
CA LEU A 13 -8.03 30.03 40.87
C LEU A 13 -8.90 30.58 39.74
N LEU A 14 -9.01 29.87 38.62
CA LEU A 14 -10.16 29.99 37.71
C LEU A 14 -10.50 28.62 37.11
N ARG A 15 -11.61 28.09 37.65
CA ARG A 15 -12.51 27.00 37.24
C ARG A 15 -12.17 26.18 35.99
N LEU A 16 -11.94 24.88 36.21
CA LEU A 16 -12.05 23.83 35.21
C LEU A 16 -13.51 23.64 34.75
N SER A 17 -13.78 23.81 33.46
CA SER A 17 -14.82 23.06 32.75
C SER A 17 -14.15 21.87 32.05
N ARG A 18 -14.77 20.70 32.22
CA ARG A 18 -14.25 19.40 31.80
C ARG A 18 -14.21 19.29 30.27
N PHE A 19 -13.01 19.29 29.69
CA PHE A 19 -12.75 18.66 28.39
C PHE A 19 -11.96 17.39 28.66
N SER A 20 -12.53 16.25 28.29
CA SER A 20 -11.87 14.95 28.36
C SER A 20 -10.82 14.88 27.24
N PRO A 21 -9.53 14.68 27.52
CA PRO A 21 -8.56 14.40 26.47
C PRO A 21 -8.75 12.94 25.99
N LEU A 22 -9.01 12.78 24.69
CA LEU A 22 -8.94 11.50 23.99
C LEU A 22 -7.54 10.91 24.21
N ALA A 23 -7.47 9.77 24.91
CA ALA A 23 -6.26 8.99 25.01
C ALA A 23 -6.06 8.24 23.68
N ILE A 24 -5.15 8.74 22.83
CA ILE A 24 -4.61 7.95 21.72
C ILE A 24 -3.65 6.93 22.36
N ALA A 25 -4.12 5.69 22.51
CA ALA A 25 -3.28 4.58 22.95
C ALA A 25 -2.28 4.28 21.83
N MET A 26 -1.01 4.62 22.06
CA MET A 26 0.10 4.12 21.26
C MET A 26 0.21 2.61 21.43
N LEU A 27 0.18 1.87 20.33
CA LEU A 27 0.52 0.46 20.30
C LEU A 27 2.06 0.35 20.44
N SER A 28 2.56 0.23 21.66
CA SER A 28 3.94 -0.17 21.93
C SER A 28 4.03 -1.70 21.92
N LEU A 29 4.63 -2.27 20.87
CA LEU A 29 5.01 -3.70 20.87
C LEU A 29 6.14 -3.92 21.89
N GLY A 30 5.80 -4.40 23.07
CA GLY A 30 6.74 -4.92 24.06
C GLY A 30 7.00 -6.40 23.82
N LEU A 31 8.20 -6.74 23.35
CA LEU A 31 8.71 -8.12 23.33
C LEU A 31 9.01 -8.57 24.76
N THR A 32 8.23 -9.51 25.29
CA THR A 32 8.67 -10.37 26.40
C THR A 32 8.50 -11.82 25.97
N GLY A 33 9.63 -12.49 25.73
CA GLY A 33 9.66 -13.91 25.44
C GLY A 33 9.50 -14.75 26.71
N CYS A 34 8.87 -15.90 26.56
CA CYS A 34 9.17 -17.09 27.36
C CYS A 34 8.99 -18.33 26.47
N LEU A 35 10.03 -19.16 26.46
CA LEU A 35 10.17 -20.39 25.70
C LEU A 35 9.21 -21.48 26.22
N SER A 36 8.70 -22.31 25.31
CA SER A 36 8.48 -23.74 25.56
C SER A 36 8.47 -24.49 24.22
N SER A 37 9.33 -25.50 24.15
CA SER A 37 9.59 -26.37 23.02
C SER A 37 8.55 -27.47 22.87
N SER A 38 8.20 -27.85 21.64
CA SER A 38 8.14 -29.27 21.22
C SER A 38 7.69 -29.43 19.77
N GLY A 39 8.37 -30.31 19.02
CA GLY A 39 7.77 -31.14 17.99
C GLY A 39 7.94 -30.69 16.54
N SER A 40 8.98 -31.19 15.88
CA SER A 40 9.16 -31.19 14.42
C SER A 40 8.23 -32.20 13.74
N SER A 41 7.62 -31.81 12.63
CA SER A 41 7.40 -32.68 11.47
C SER A 41 7.40 -31.82 10.21
N SER A 42 8.42 -32.00 9.38
CA SER A 42 8.62 -31.38 8.08
C SER A 42 7.77 -32.11 7.03
N ASP A 43 6.72 -31.46 6.54
CA ASP A 43 6.12 -31.76 5.24
C ASP A 43 6.52 -30.63 4.28
N ASP A 44 7.54 -30.90 3.46
CA ASP A 44 7.90 -30.06 2.31
C ASP A 44 6.90 -30.34 1.18
N GLY A 45 5.76 -29.65 1.21
CA GLY A 45 4.88 -29.50 0.04
C GLY A 45 5.38 -28.37 -0.86
N PRO A 46 5.26 -28.49 -2.20
CA PRO A 46 5.61 -27.39 -3.11
C PRO A 46 4.74 -26.15 -2.81
N ALA A 47 5.34 -24.98 -2.99
CA ALA A 47 4.63 -23.70 -2.89
C ALA A 47 3.42 -23.71 -3.86
N PRO A 48 2.26 -23.18 -3.46
CA PRO A 48 1.12 -23.11 -4.35
C PRO A 48 1.49 -22.25 -5.56
N ASP A 49 1.30 -22.82 -6.74
CA ASP A 49 1.32 -22.12 -8.01
C ASP A 49 0.45 -20.87 -7.87
N ALA A 50 1.00 -19.70 -8.20
CA ALA A 50 0.19 -18.52 -8.45
C ALA A 50 -0.57 -18.79 -9.75
N GLY A 51 -1.67 -19.53 -9.63
CA GLY A 51 -2.51 -19.93 -10.74
C GLY A 51 -3.08 -18.71 -11.43
N ALA A 52 -2.36 -18.23 -12.46
CA ALA A 52 -2.95 -17.47 -13.53
C ALA A 52 -3.94 -18.42 -14.22
N GLY A 53 -5.23 -18.29 -13.88
CA GLY A 53 -6.28 -18.90 -14.68
C GLY A 53 -6.16 -18.36 -16.09
N SER A 54 -5.91 -19.26 -17.05
CA SER A 54 -6.02 -18.92 -18.47
C SER A 54 -7.44 -18.41 -18.77
N ILE A 55 -7.53 -17.50 -19.75
CA ILE A 55 -8.80 -16.88 -20.13
C ILE A 55 -9.76 -17.96 -20.64
N GLU A 56 -10.80 -18.26 -19.85
CA GLU A 56 -12.04 -18.72 -20.45
C GLU A 56 -12.66 -17.52 -21.15
N SER A 57 -12.58 -17.50 -22.48
CA SER A 57 -13.41 -16.61 -23.29
C SER A 57 -14.87 -16.88 -22.92
N GLY A 58 -15.47 -15.98 -22.13
CA GLY A 58 -16.78 -16.19 -21.51
C GLY A 58 -16.85 -16.00 -19.98
N ALA A 59 -15.81 -15.49 -19.33
CA ALA A 59 -15.85 -15.18 -17.89
C ALA A 59 -17.02 -14.25 -17.54
N GLU A 60 -18.08 -14.79 -16.93
CA GLU A 60 -19.34 -14.09 -16.62
C GLU A 60 -19.09 -12.89 -15.69
N MET A 61 -19.47 -11.69 -16.13
CA MET A 61 -19.40 -10.48 -15.30
C MET A 61 -20.70 -10.31 -14.52
N PRO A 62 -20.65 -9.80 -13.28
CA PRO A 62 -21.86 -9.44 -12.57
C PRO A 62 -22.60 -8.32 -13.32
N ASP A 63 -23.94 -8.33 -13.27
CA ASP A 63 -24.75 -7.24 -13.79
C ASP A 63 -24.68 -6.05 -12.82
N LEU A 64 -23.95 -5.01 -13.21
CA LEU A 64 -23.75 -3.82 -12.41
C LEU A 64 -24.80 -2.77 -12.74
N ASP A 65 -25.52 -2.31 -11.72
CA ASP A 65 -26.38 -1.13 -11.83
C ASP A 65 -25.50 0.08 -12.20
N PRO A 66 -25.67 0.69 -13.39
CA PRO A 66 -24.83 1.81 -13.82
C PRO A 66 -24.89 3.01 -12.87
N THR A 67 -25.97 3.17 -12.11
CA THR A 67 -26.09 4.26 -11.11
C THR A 67 -25.23 4.04 -9.87
N ARG A 68 -24.69 2.83 -9.70
CA ARG A 68 -23.77 2.44 -8.62
C ARG A 68 -22.33 2.29 -9.09
N VAL A 69 -22.04 2.58 -10.36
CA VAL A 69 -20.67 2.63 -10.89
C VAL A 69 -20.17 4.05 -10.78
N LEU A 70 -19.70 4.41 -9.58
CA LEU A 70 -19.15 5.73 -9.24
C LEU A 70 -17.64 5.69 -9.07
N PRO A 71 -16.93 6.82 -9.25
CA PRO A 71 -15.49 6.87 -8.98
C PRO A 71 -15.16 6.47 -7.55
N ILE A 72 -14.12 5.63 -7.39
CA ILE A 72 -13.64 5.19 -6.08
C ILE A 72 -12.36 5.95 -5.75
N ILE A 73 -12.29 6.57 -4.56
CA ILE A 73 -11.07 7.22 -4.07
C ILE A 73 -10.57 6.48 -2.84
N PHE A 74 -9.37 5.90 -2.96
CA PHE A 74 -8.65 5.33 -1.83
C PHE A 74 -7.82 6.37 -1.07
N VAL A 75 -7.87 6.37 0.26
CA VAL A 75 -7.07 7.23 1.13
C VAL A 75 -6.24 6.39 2.09
N HIS A 76 -4.91 6.47 1.92
CA HIS A 76 -3.97 5.62 2.66
C HIS A 76 -3.70 6.08 4.11
N GLY A 77 -3.06 5.19 4.87
CA GLY A 77 -2.63 5.42 6.25
C GLY A 77 -1.20 5.95 6.41
N VAL A 78 -0.68 5.92 7.64
CA VAL A 78 0.74 6.25 7.93
C VAL A 78 1.65 5.34 7.11
N ALA A 79 2.68 5.91 6.46
CA ALA A 79 3.62 5.18 5.62
C ALA A 79 2.94 4.34 4.52
N GLY A 80 1.74 4.77 4.11
CA GLY A 80 0.95 4.14 3.06
C GLY A 80 1.10 4.84 1.71
N SER A 81 0.51 4.23 0.69
CA SER A 81 0.44 4.75 -0.67
C SER A 81 -0.70 4.06 -1.43
N ALA A 82 -0.89 4.40 -2.70
CA ALA A 82 -1.84 3.69 -3.58
C ALA A 82 -1.50 2.20 -3.77
N SER A 83 -0.29 1.75 -3.41
CA SER A 83 0.10 0.34 -3.50
C SER A 83 -0.88 -0.58 -2.76
N GLN A 84 -1.40 -0.10 -1.63
CA GLN A 84 -2.35 -0.81 -0.77
C GLN A 84 -3.75 -0.95 -1.40
N TYR A 85 -4.02 -0.28 -2.51
CA TYR A 85 -5.27 -0.39 -3.26
C TYR A 85 -5.10 -0.92 -4.68
N GLN A 86 -3.85 -1.07 -5.16
CA GLN A 86 -3.56 -1.58 -6.50
C GLN A 86 -4.28 -2.91 -6.74
N THR A 87 -4.15 -3.89 -5.83
CA THR A 87 -4.80 -5.19 -6.00
C THR A 87 -6.32 -5.14 -5.94
N GLN A 88 -6.90 -4.19 -5.20
CA GLN A 88 -8.35 -4.00 -5.16
C GLN A 88 -8.86 -3.42 -6.47
N ALA A 89 -8.18 -2.41 -7.03
CA ALA A 89 -8.51 -1.87 -8.35
C ALA A 89 -8.54 -2.97 -9.43
N LEU A 90 -7.49 -3.81 -9.46
CA LEU A 90 -7.43 -4.95 -10.39
C LEU A 90 -8.60 -5.94 -10.21
N ARG A 91 -9.06 -6.16 -8.98
CA ARG A 91 -10.22 -7.03 -8.70
C ARG A 91 -11.55 -6.38 -9.09
N PHE A 92 -11.70 -5.07 -8.89
CA PHE A 92 -12.85 -4.31 -9.39
C PHE A 92 -12.93 -4.41 -10.93
N ALA A 93 -11.81 -4.16 -11.62
CA ALA A 93 -11.70 -4.34 -13.08
C ALA A 93 -11.99 -5.79 -13.52
N SER A 94 -11.57 -6.78 -12.73
CA SER A 94 -11.87 -8.20 -12.96
C SER A 94 -13.36 -8.55 -12.84
N ASN A 95 -14.19 -7.63 -12.37
CA ASN A 95 -15.63 -7.79 -12.23
C ASN A 95 -16.43 -6.71 -13.00
N GLY A 96 -15.81 -6.09 -14.01
CA GLY A 96 -16.50 -5.17 -14.92
C GLY A 96 -16.57 -3.71 -14.46
N TYR A 97 -15.93 -3.36 -13.34
CA TYR A 97 -15.78 -1.96 -12.93
C TYR A 97 -14.71 -1.26 -13.80
N PRO A 98 -14.91 -0.04 -14.32
CA PRO A 98 -13.89 0.64 -15.10
C PRO A 98 -12.64 0.94 -14.24
N ASP A 99 -11.44 0.66 -14.74
CA ASP A 99 -10.18 0.88 -13.98
C ASP A 99 -9.87 2.38 -13.86
N GLU A 100 -10.21 3.15 -14.89
CA GLU A 100 -9.93 4.58 -14.99
C GLU A 100 -10.67 5.44 -13.96
N ILE A 101 -11.74 4.93 -13.35
CA ILE A 101 -12.50 5.63 -12.31
C ILE A 101 -12.04 5.27 -10.90
N ILE A 102 -10.95 4.50 -10.75
CA ILE A 102 -10.37 4.12 -9.45
C ILE A 102 -9.10 4.93 -9.18
N HIS A 103 -9.19 5.77 -8.15
CA HIS A 103 -8.21 6.78 -7.79
C HIS A 103 -7.62 6.52 -6.42
N ALA A 104 -6.45 7.12 -6.16
CA ALA A 104 -5.84 7.13 -4.85
C ALA A 104 -5.37 8.55 -4.49
N TYR A 105 -5.87 9.06 -3.36
CA TYR A 105 -5.41 10.31 -2.78
C TYR A 105 -4.20 10.03 -1.89
N GLU A 106 -3.07 10.63 -2.25
CA GLU A 106 -1.81 10.47 -1.52
C GLU A 106 -1.35 11.78 -0.90
N TYR A 107 -0.89 11.69 0.34
CA TYR A 107 -0.39 12.81 1.13
C TYR A 107 0.83 12.39 1.93
N SER A 108 1.62 13.37 2.39
CA SER A 108 2.80 13.09 3.18
C SER A 108 2.46 12.62 4.58
N THR A 109 3.08 11.51 4.99
CA THR A 109 3.06 11.01 6.37
C THR A 109 4.47 11.01 6.98
N ASP A 110 5.36 11.85 6.43
CA ASP A 110 6.75 11.98 6.84
C ASP A 110 6.88 12.74 8.16
N GLY A 111 6.82 11.97 9.25
CA GLY A 111 7.01 12.46 10.60
C GLY A 111 5.71 12.71 11.38
N GLU A 112 5.86 12.70 12.71
CA GLU A 112 4.75 12.73 13.66
C GLU A 112 3.86 13.98 13.51
N ALA A 113 4.45 15.14 13.20
CA ALA A 113 3.71 16.38 13.05
C ALA A 113 2.69 16.31 11.90
N LEU A 114 3.08 15.76 10.75
CA LEU A 114 2.19 15.61 9.60
C LEU A 114 1.11 14.57 9.87
N VAL A 115 1.47 13.44 10.49
CA VAL A 115 0.52 12.41 10.92
C VAL A 115 -0.55 12.98 11.86
N ARG A 116 -0.13 13.73 12.90
CA ARG A 116 -1.07 14.37 13.84
C ARG A 116 -1.95 15.39 13.15
N ALA A 117 -1.38 16.22 12.28
CA ALA A 117 -2.13 17.23 11.54
C ALA A 117 -3.20 16.57 10.64
N ALA A 118 -2.86 15.49 9.94
CA ALA A 118 -3.79 14.75 9.10
C ALA A 118 -4.94 14.14 9.91
N ALA A 119 -4.65 13.56 11.08
CA ALA A 119 -5.65 12.98 11.97
C ALA A 119 -6.68 14.00 12.51
N VAL A 120 -6.35 15.30 12.49
CA VAL A 120 -7.23 16.37 12.97
C VAL A 120 -7.72 17.30 11.86
N GLY A 121 -7.64 16.85 10.60
CA GLY A 121 -8.33 17.48 9.47
C GLY A 121 -7.48 18.38 8.57
N SER A 122 -6.14 18.36 8.69
CA SER A 122 -5.28 19.14 7.76
C SER A 122 -5.44 18.71 6.30
N GLN A 123 -5.88 17.48 6.05
CA GLN A 123 -6.10 16.93 4.72
C GLN A 123 -7.52 17.19 4.19
N ASN A 124 -8.44 17.77 4.96
CA ASN A 124 -9.83 17.93 4.54
C ASN A 124 -9.98 18.81 3.29
N ALA A 125 -9.34 19.98 3.26
CA ALA A 125 -9.42 20.87 2.10
C ALA A 125 -8.65 20.34 0.87
N PRO A 126 -7.42 19.80 1.01
CA PRO A 126 -6.74 19.13 -0.09
C PRO A 126 -7.51 17.92 -0.66
N LEU A 127 -8.11 17.09 0.20
CA LEU A 127 -8.96 15.99 -0.24
C LEU A 127 -10.20 16.50 -0.97
N ASP A 128 -10.80 17.59 -0.53
CA ASP A 128 -11.95 18.21 -1.21
C ASP A 128 -11.64 18.62 -2.64
N SER A 129 -10.49 19.29 -2.84
CA SER A 129 -10.02 19.64 -4.18
C SER A 129 -9.75 18.41 -5.03
N PHE A 130 -9.24 17.32 -4.45
CA PHE A 130 -9.04 16.06 -5.15
C PHE A 130 -10.37 15.42 -5.56
N VAL A 131 -11.36 15.38 -4.65
CA VAL A 131 -12.71 14.89 -4.93
C VAL A 131 -13.35 15.70 -6.05
N ASP A 132 -13.28 17.04 -5.99
CA ASP A 132 -13.85 17.91 -7.03
C ASP A 132 -13.23 17.67 -8.41
N ASN A 133 -11.92 17.41 -8.46
CA ASN A 133 -11.24 17.06 -9.70
C ASN A 133 -11.73 15.71 -10.26
N VAL A 134 -11.85 14.69 -9.41
CA VAL A 134 -12.35 13.35 -9.81
C VAL A 134 -13.80 13.44 -10.28
N LEU A 135 -14.65 14.19 -9.58
CA LEU A 135 -16.04 14.42 -10.00
C LEU A 135 -16.11 15.11 -11.36
N THR A 136 -15.26 16.12 -11.58
CA THR A 136 -15.19 16.85 -12.86
C THR A 136 -14.66 15.95 -13.98
N GLU A 137 -13.60 15.18 -13.73
CA GLU A 137 -12.97 14.29 -14.72
C GLU A 137 -13.93 13.22 -15.24
N HIS A 138 -14.80 12.69 -14.37
CA HIS A 138 -15.72 11.61 -14.70
C HIS A 138 -17.18 12.05 -14.84
N GLU A 139 -17.45 13.36 -14.88
CA GLU A 139 -18.80 13.93 -14.96
C GLU A 139 -19.76 13.31 -13.91
N ALA A 140 -19.24 13.03 -12.71
CA ALA A 140 -19.96 12.40 -11.62
C ALA A 140 -20.43 13.43 -10.59
N GLU A 141 -21.53 13.13 -9.90
CA GLU A 141 -22.03 13.95 -8.79
C GLU A 141 -21.51 13.49 -7.42
N GLN A 142 -21.15 12.21 -7.31
CA GLN A 142 -20.68 11.60 -6.07
C GLN A 142 -19.53 10.61 -6.32
N VAL A 143 -18.73 10.40 -5.28
CA VAL A 143 -17.67 9.38 -5.22
C VAL A 143 -17.93 8.35 -4.12
N TYR A 144 -17.26 7.22 -4.20
CA TYR A 144 -17.04 6.33 -3.08
C TYR A 144 -15.69 6.59 -2.41
N LEU A 145 -15.65 6.55 -1.08
CA LEU A 145 -14.41 6.66 -0.31
C LEU A 145 -14.04 5.31 0.32
N VAL A 146 -12.80 4.87 0.15
CA VAL A 146 -12.22 3.74 0.90
C VAL A 146 -10.98 4.23 1.62
N CYS A 147 -10.96 4.13 2.94
CA CYS A 147 -9.89 4.74 3.71
C CYS A 147 -9.30 3.74 4.70
N HIS A 148 -7.98 3.67 4.79
CA HIS A 148 -7.27 2.68 5.61
C HIS A 148 -6.47 3.33 6.74
N SER A 149 -6.53 2.75 7.94
CA SER A 149 -5.72 3.18 9.08
C SER A 149 -5.86 4.69 9.36
N LEU A 150 -4.80 5.50 9.33
CA LEU A 150 -4.89 6.97 9.46
C LEU A 150 -5.85 7.61 8.44
N GLY A 151 -5.94 7.08 7.22
CA GLY A 151 -6.84 7.58 6.18
C GLY A 151 -8.31 7.59 6.63
N THR A 152 -8.70 6.68 7.53
CA THR A 152 -10.07 6.69 8.09
C THR A 152 -10.36 7.92 8.94
N PHE A 153 -9.36 8.48 9.62
CA PHE A 153 -9.48 9.75 10.36
C PHE A 153 -9.63 10.91 9.38
N VAL A 154 -8.86 10.90 8.29
CA VAL A 154 -8.96 11.89 7.22
C VAL A 154 -10.36 11.90 6.62
N CYS A 155 -10.86 10.73 6.20
CA CYS A 155 -12.20 10.63 5.60
C CYS A 155 -13.32 10.91 6.59
N SER A 156 -13.22 10.44 7.84
CA SER A 156 -14.22 10.76 8.87
C SER A 156 -14.25 12.27 9.18
N GLY A 157 -13.09 12.93 9.16
CA GLY A 157 -12.98 14.38 9.30
C GLY A 157 -13.53 15.14 8.09
N TYR A 158 -13.29 14.64 6.87
CA TYR A 158 -13.83 15.18 5.62
C TYR A 158 -15.37 15.15 5.61
N LEU A 159 -15.95 14.01 5.98
CA LEU A 159 -17.40 13.78 6.07
C LEU A 159 -18.09 14.52 7.22
N GLY A 160 -17.33 15.17 8.12
CA GLY A 160 -17.89 16.00 9.19
C GLY A 160 -18.52 17.31 8.70
N ASP A 161 -18.28 17.68 7.44
CA ASP A 161 -18.87 18.84 6.77
C ASP A 161 -19.98 18.39 5.81
N ALA A 162 -21.13 19.06 5.85
CA ALA A 162 -22.32 18.63 5.11
C ALA A 162 -22.17 18.77 3.58
N ASP A 163 -21.47 19.80 3.11
CA ASP A 163 -21.26 20.03 1.68
C ASP A 163 -20.29 18.99 1.10
N ARG A 164 -19.28 18.59 1.89
CA ARG A 164 -18.38 17.48 1.56
C ARG A 164 -19.05 16.12 1.60
N ALA A 165 -19.87 15.87 2.64
CA ALA A 165 -20.63 14.64 2.77
C ALA A 165 -21.60 14.44 1.59
N ALA A 166 -22.20 15.51 1.06
CA ALA A 166 -23.08 15.44 -0.10
C ALA A 166 -22.40 14.88 -1.37
N LYS A 167 -21.07 15.03 -1.49
CA LYS A 167 -20.26 14.51 -2.60
C LYS A 167 -19.93 13.01 -2.47
N VAL A 168 -20.35 12.33 -1.41
CA VAL A 168 -19.95 10.95 -1.13
C VAL A 168 -21.17 10.04 -1.03
N ALA A 169 -21.25 9.06 -1.92
CA ALA A 169 -22.35 8.09 -1.96
C ALA A 169 -22.17 6.94 -0.95
N GLY A 170 -20.93 6.65 -0.54
CA GLY A 170 -20.63 5.58 0.40
C GLY A 170 -19.19 5.66 0.92
N PHE A 171 -19.00 5.23 2.17
CA PHE A 171 -17.71 5.28 2.87
C PHE A 171 -17.34 3.93 3.49
N ILE A 172 -16.15 3.42 3.16
CA ILE A 172 -15.58 2.24 3.79
C ILE A 172 -14.38 2.64 4.65
N GLY A 173 -14.46 2.32 5.94
CA GLY A 173 -13.35 2.46 6.88
C GLY A 173 -12.67 1.11 7.12
N VAL A 174 -11.42 0.97 6.70
CA VAL A 174 -10.64 -0.26 6.84
C VAL A 174 -9.66 -0.13 8.01
N ASP A 175 -9.90 -0.93 9.04
CA ASP A 175 -9.11 -1.10 10.27
C ASP A 175 -8.59 0.19 10.93
N GLY A 176 -9.45 1.21 10.96
CA GLY A 176 -9.13 2.55 11.47
C GLY A 176 -10.17 3.10 12.47
N THR A 177 -10.68 4.31 12.24
CA THR A 177 -11.64 4.96 13.12
C THR A 177 -12.86 4.08 13.38
N VAL A 178 -13.42 4.26 14.57
CA VAL A 178 -14.66 3.63 15.01
C VAL A 178 -15.67 4.73 15.31
N ALA A 179 -16.94 4.48 15.03
CA ALA A 179 -18.03 5.39 15.32
C ALA A 179 -19.32 4.60 15.47
N ALA A 180 -20.19 5.03 16.39
CA ALA A 180 -21.50 4.40 16.58
C ALA A 180 -22.41 4.60 15.36
N ASP A 181 -22.30 5.77 14.73
CA ASP A 181 -23.06 6.17 13.55
C ASP A 181 -22.13 6.39 12.36
N CYS A 182 -22.69 6.36 11.15
CA CYS A 182 -21.93 6.66 9.95
C CYS A 182 -21.58 8.15 9.86
N PRO A 183 -20.29 8.52 9.63
CA PRO A 183 -19.86 9.92 9.50
C PRO A 183 -20.64 10.69 8.43
N GLY A 184 -21.08 11.91 8.77
CA GLY A 184 -21.84 12.76 7.85
C GLY A 184 -23.23 12.23 7.46
N GLY A 185 -23.69 11.12 8.05
CA GLY A 185 -24.90 10.42 7.60
C GLY A 185 -24.73 9.67 6.26
N VAL A 186 -23.51 9.60 5.73
CA VAL A 186 -23.19 8.87 4.50
C VAL A 186 -23.25 7.36 4.78
N PRO A 187 -23.90 6.53 3.95
CA PRO A 187 -23.88 5.08 4.13
C PRO A 187 -22.45 4.56 4.31
N CYS A 188 -22.22 3.75 5.34
CA CYS A 188 -20.87 3.32 5.68
C CYS A 188 -20.74 1.84 5.99
N LYS A 189 -19.53 1.31 5.77
CA LYS A 189 -19.12 -0.04 6.19
C LYS A 189 -17.78 -0.01 6.91
N GLY A 190 -17.71 -0.69 8.05
CA GLY A 190 -16.44 -1.01 8.69
C GLY A 190 -15.87 -2.34 8.22
N ILE A 191 -14.57 -2.41 7.94
CA ILE A 191 -13.86 -3.67 7.73
C ILE A 191 -12.74 -3.76 8.76
N PHE A 192 -12.84 -4.70 9.70
CA PHE A 192 -11.95 -4.76 10.87
C PHE A 192 -11.37 -6.15 11.10
N VAL A 193 -10.16 -6.19 11.65
CA VAL A 193 -9.54 -7.44 12.13
C VAL A 193 -9.96 -7.78 13.57
N SER A 194 -10.86 -7.01 14.17
CA SER A 194 -11.31 -7.20 15.55
C SER A 194 -12.77 -6.78 15.73
N ARG A 195 -13.57 -7.65 16.38
CA ARG A 195 -14.96 -7.38 16.77
C ARG A 195 -15.13 -6.32 17.86
N ALA A 196 -14.04 -5.88 18.49
CA ALA A 196 -14.07 -4.77 19.44
C ALA A 196 -14.22 -3.40 18.76
N ARG A 197 -14.15 -3.36 17.43
CA ARG A 197 -14.23 -2.15 16.60
C ARG A 197 -15.51 -2.19 15.77
N ALA A 198 -16.08 -1.02 15.53
CA ALA A 198 -17.26 -0.88 14.68
C ALA A 198 -17.33 0.52 14.08
N LEU A 199 -17.85 0.60 12.85
CA LEU A 199 -18.17 1.83 12.14
C LEU A 199 -19.62 1.71 11.66
N GLY A 200 -20.52 2.45 12.30
CA GLY A 200 -21.95 2.32 12.05
C GLY A 200 -22.45 0.89 12.31
N ALA A 201 -23.54 0.52 11.64
CA ALA A 201 -24.19 -0.78 11.82
C ALA A 201 -23.65 -1.89 10.91
N ASP A 202 -23.13 -1.56 9.71
CA ASP A 202 -22.67 -2.55 8.74
C ASP A 202 -21.15 -2.78 8.87
N ASN A 203 -20.75 -3.97 9.33
CA ASN A 203 -19.35 -4.30 9.58
C ASN A 203 -18.99 -5.71 9.10
N LEU A 204 -17.84 -5.84 8.45
CA LEU A 204 -17.18 -7.10 8.10
C LEU A 204 -15.99 -7.33 9.04
N TYR A 205 -15.91 -8.52 9.62
CA TYR A 205 -14.86 -8.90 10.56
C TYR A 205 -13.98 -10.01 9.99
N LEU A 206 -12.69 -9.70 9.81
CA LEU A 206 -11.66 -10.57 9.22
C LEU A 206 -10.57 -10.83 10.28
N GLU A 207 -10.94 -11.57 11.34
CA GLU A 207 -10.15 -11.70 12.58
C GLU A 207 -8.82 -12.46 12.42
N ASP A 208 -8.66 -13.23 11.32
CA ASP A 208 -7.43 -13.94 10.98
C ASP A 208 -6.46 -13.10 10.12
N GLU A 209 -6.82 -11.86 9.81
CA GLU A 209 -6.01 -10.95 9.00
C GLU A 209 -5.24 -9.93 9.83
N ALA A 210 -4.17 -9.41 9.22
CA ALA A 210 -3.34 -8.37 9.80
C ALA A 210 -3.71 -6.98 9.27
N HIS A 211 -3.09 -5.93 9.84
CA HIS A 211 -3.49 -4.54 9.66
C HIS A 211 -3.41 -4.04 8.21
N VAL A 212 -2.36 -4.39 7.45
CA VAL A 212 -2.24 -4.06 6.03
C VAL A 212 -2.91 -5.14 5.17
N GLN A 213 -2.81 -6.42 5.56
CA GLN A 213 -3.48 -7.52 4.87
C GLN A 213 -4.99 -7.25 4.65
N VAL A 214 -5.69 -6.75 5.67
CA VAL A 214 -7.13 -6.49 5.57
C VAL A 214 -7.49 -5.38 4.58
N ALA A 215 -6.54 -4.52 4.20
CA ALA A 215 -6.73 -3.55 3.13
C ALA A 215 -6.59 -4.17 1.73
N THR A 216 -5.83 -5.26 1.60
CA THR A 216 -5.41 -5.85 0.32
C THR A 216 -6.00 -7.25 0.05
N SER A 217 -6.75 -7.81 1.00
CA SER A 217 -7.25 -9.18 0.93
C SER A 217 -8.43 -9.34 -0.03
N GLU A 218 -8.60 -10.57 -0.53
CA GLU A 218 -9.75 -10.99 -1.34
C GLU A 218 -11.07 -10.87 -0.58
N ALA A 219 -11.08 -11.21 0.71
CA ALA A 219 -12.26 -11.11 1.56
C ALA A 219 -12.67 -9.64 1.77
N SER A 220 -11.69 -8.75 1.97
CA SER A 220 -11.93 -7.31 2.03
C SER A 220 -12.49 -6.78 0.72
N PHE A 221 -11.92 -7.19 -0.42
CA PHE A 221 -12.47 -6.85 -1.74
C PHE A 221 -13.93 -7.24 -1.89
N ALA A 222 -14.28 -8.49 -1.56
CA ALA A 222 -15.66 -8.96 -1.70
C ALA A 222 -16.65 -8.10 -0.90
N GLY A 223 -16.29 -7.74 0.33
CA GLY A 223 -17.10 -6.86 1.16
C GLY A 223 -17.19 -5.41 0.65
N GLN A 224 -16.12 -4.90 0.04
CA GLN A 224 -16.13 -3.56 -0.59
C GLN A 224 -17.00 -3.55 -1.85
N PHE A 225 -16.82 -4.54 -2.71
CA PHE A 225 -17.54 -4.68 -3.97
C PHE A 225 -19.05 -4.80 -3.72
N GLU A 226 -19.47 -5.68 -2.83
CA GLU A 226 -20.89 -5.87 -2.50
C GLU A 226 -21.51 -4.60 -1.92
N PHE A 227 -20.79 -3.88 -1.07
CA PHE A 227 -21.28 -2.63 -0.48
C PHE A 227 -21.50 -1.53 -1.52
N PHE A 228 -20.54 -1.33 -2.42
CA PHE A 228 -20.65 -0.30 -3.45
C PHE A 228 -21.62 -0.70 -4.56
N THR A 229 -21.55 -1.92 -5.08
CA THR A 229 -22.33 -2.34 -6.25
C THR A 229 -23.71 -2.91 -5.90
N GLY A 230 -23.92 -3.36 -4.67
CA GLY A 230 -25.16 -4.04 -4.24
C GLY A 230 -25.24 -5.51 -4.64
N VAL A 231 -24.23 -6.06 -5.32
CA VAL A 231 -24.16 -7.47 -5.74
C VAL A 231 -22.82 -8.07 -5.34
N ALA A 232 -22.79 -9.38 -5.08
CA ALA A 232 -21.52 -10.07 -4.83
C ALA A 232 -20.64 -10.06 -6.10
N PRO A 233 -19.31 -9.99 -5.98
CA PRO A 233 -18.44 -10.13 -7.14
C PRO A 233 -18.54 -11.54 -7.72
N ALA A 234 -18.42 -11.67 -9.05
CA ALA A 234 -18.31 -12.98 -9.70
C ALA A 234 -17.02 -13.70 -9.34
N ARG A 235 -15.96 -12.96 -9.00
CA ARG A 235 -14.64 -13.49 -8.62
C ARG A 235 -13.87 -12.56 -7.70
N THR A 236 -13.00 -13.12 -6.86
CA THR A 236 -12.05 -12.36 -6.03
C THR A 236 -10.62 -12.43 -6.55
N GLN A 237 -10.36 -13.30 -7.52
CA GLN A 237 -9.09 -13.40 -8.22
C GLN A 237 -8.97 -12.33 -9.30
N ILE A 238 -7.73 -11.96 -9.63
CA ILE A 238 -7.44 -11.03 -10.71
C ILE A 238 -7.51 -11.82 -12.03
N LEU A 239 -8.46 -11.47 -12.88
CA LEU A 239 -8.56 -12.01 -14.23
C LEU A 239 -7.48 -11.37 -15.11
N ALA A 240 -6.74 -12.18 -15.87
CA ALA A 240 -5.76 -11.66 -16.82
C ALA A 240 -6.43 -11.15 -18.11
N GLU A 241 -5.86 -10.13 -18.73
CA GLU A 241 -6.14 -9.67 -20.09
C GLU A 241 -5.22 -10.38 -21.09
N GLU A 242 -5.43 -10.18 -22.40
CA GLU A 242 -4.54 -10.72 -23.45
C GLU A 242 -3.73 -9.59 -24.11
N GLY A 243 -2.56 -9.94 -24.65
CA GLY A 243 -1.72 -9.01 -25.40
C GLY A 243 -0.99 -8.04 -24.48
N THR A 244 -1.07 -6.75 -24.79
CA THR A 244 -0.43 -5.68 -24.01
C THR A 244 -1.41 -4.97 -23.10
N VAL A 245 -0.88 -4.47 -21.99
CA VAL A 245 -1.61 -3.71 -20.98
C VAL A 245 -0.90 -2.40 -20.69
N ALA A 246 -1.68 -1.34 -20.50
CA ALA A 246 -1.18 -0.05 -20.07
C ALA A 246 -0.78 -0.09 -18.59
N VAL A 247 0.47 0.24 -18.29
CA VAL A 247 0.98 0.29 -16.92
C VAL A 247 1.51 1.67 -16.60
N SER A 248 0.97 2.29 -15.57
CA SER A 248 1.40 3.58 -15.06
C SER A 248 1.51 3.58 -13.54
N GLY A 249 2.18 4.59 -13.01
CA GLY A 249 2.37 4.68 -11.58
C GLY A 249 3.14 5.92 -11.17
N ARG A 250 3.69 5.87 -9.95
CA ARG A 250 4.53 6.93 -9.41
C ARG A 250 5.84 6.39 -8.85
N ALA A 251 6.94 7.08 -9.14
CA ALA A 251 8.21 6.93 -8.44
C ALA A 251 8.30 8.04 -7.40
N VAL A 252 8.32 7.67 -6.11
CA VAL A 252 8.10 8.62 -5.01
C VAL A 252 9.10 8.46 -3.88
N ASN A 253 9.34 9.54 -3.16
CA ASN A 253 10.08 9.55 -1.92
C ASN A 253 9.19 9.06 -0.77
N PHE A 254 9.50 7.89 -0.24
CA PHE A 254 8.81 7.32 0.91
C PHE A 254 9.31 7.94 2.24
N PRO A 255 8.44 8.21 3.24
CA PRO A 255 6.97 8.09 3.26
C PRO A 255 6.23 9.40 2.92
N ALA A 256 6.94 10.37 2.32
CA ALA A 256 6.39 11.68 1.98
C ALA A 256 5.46 11.64 0.75
N ASN A 257 5.58 10.62 -0.10
CA ASN A 257 4.86 10.47 -1.36
C ASN A 257 5.03 11.67 -2.32
N SER A 258 6.11 12.45 -2.18
CA SER A 258 6.52 13.44 -3.18
C SER A 258 7.22 12.74 -4.35
N GLY A 259 7.10 13.29 -5.56
CA GLY A 259 7.76 12.73 -6.73
C GLY A 259 9.29 12.64 -6.56
N ALA A 260 9.90 11.58 -7.09
CA ALA A 260 11.34 11.41 -7.13
C ALA A 260 11.98 12.28 -8.22
N GLU A 261 11.76 13.59 -8.12
CA GLU A 261 12.13 14.55 -9.15
C GLU A 261 13.61 14.49 -9.53
N GLY A 262 13.90 14.60 -10.83
CA GLY A 262 15.26 14.59 -11.37
C GLY A 262 15.87 13.18 -11.48
N THR A 263 15.08 12.13 -11.23
CA THR A 263 15.46 10.75 -11.55
C THR A 263 14.94 10.35 -12.94
N THR A 264 15.50 9.28 -13.49
CA THR A 264 15.04 8.69 -14.75
C THR A 264 14.64 7.24 -14.50
N LEU A 265 13.42 6.89 -14.88
CA LEU A 265 12.94 5.51 -14.89
C LEU A 265 13.17 4.90 -16.27
N ASN A 266 13.88 3.78 -16.32
CA ASN A 266 13.95 2.90 -17.47
C ASN A 266 13.19 1.61 -17.17
N VAL A 267 12.49 1.08 -18.17
CA VAL A 267 11.82 -0.22 -18.10
C VAL A 267 12.51 -1.17 -19.05
N TRP A 268 12.98 -2.30 -18.54
CA TRP A 268 13.69 -3.32 -19.31
C TRP A 268 12.91 -4.62 -19.33
N SER A 269 12.82 -5.23 -20.51
CA SER A 269 12.40 -6.63 -20.62
C SER A 269 13.51 -7.51 -20.07
N ILE A 270 13.16 -8.48 -19.22
CA ILE A 270 14.12 -9.43 -18.63
C ILE A 270 13.67 -10.86 -18.86
N ASP A 271 14.66 -11.75 -18.96
CA ASP A 271 14.44 -13.19 -18.98
C ASP A 271 13.90 -13.66 -17.62
N GLU A 272 12.83 -14.46 -17.63
CA GLU A 272 12.13 -14.85 -16.41
C GLU A 272 12.97 -15.73 -15.47
N GLU A 273 13.83 -16.58 -16.03
CA GLU A 273 14.62 -17.53 -15.25
C GLU A 273 15.89 -16.87 -14.68
N THR A 274 16.53 -16.01 -15.47
CA THR A 274 17.87 -15.48 -15.16
C THR A 274 17.86 -14.02 -14.69
N GLY A 275 16.81 -13.25 -14.99
CA GLY A 275 16.74 -11.81 -14.73
C GLY A 275 17.63 -10.96 -15.64
N VAL A 276 18.23 -11.55 -16.68
CA VAL A 276 19.09 -10.83 -17.64
C VAL A 276 18.22 -10.01 -18.60
N ARG A 277 18.62 -8.77 -18.88
CA ARG A 277 17.97 -7.91 -19.88
C ARG A 277 18.01 -8.57 -21.26
N THR A 278 16.87 -8.62 -21.94
CA THR A 278 16.74 -9.32 -23.23
C THR A 278 17.01 -8.41 -24.43
N GLN A 279 17.14 -7.10 -24.21
CA GLN A 279 17.36 -6.08 -25.23
C GLN A 279 18.55 -5.18 -24.85
N GLU A 280 19.18 -4.56 -25.85
CA GLU A 280 20.32 -3.64 -25.64
C GLU A 280 19.88 -2.23 -25.19
N GLU A 281 18.63 -1.85 -25.47
CA GLU A 281 18.01 -0.58 -25.10
C GLU A 281 16.78 -0.79 -24.21
N PRO A 282 16.42 0.17 -23.33
CA PRO A 282 15.23 0.05 -22.50
C PRO A 282 13.97 0.10 -23.37
N LEU A 283 12.95 -0.69 -22.99
CA LEU A 283 11.64 -0.70 -23.64
C LEU A 283 10.93 0.66 -23.52
N ALA A 284 11.09 1.31 -22.38
CA ALA A 284 10.53 2.63 -22.13
C ALA A 284 11.42 3.43 -21.17
N THR A 285 11.39 4.76 -21.30
CA THR A 285 12.11 5.69 -20.43
C THR A 285 11.22 6.88 -20.08
N ALA A 286 11.22 7.30 -18.83
CA ALA A 286 10.58 8.53 -18.37
C ALA A 286 11.48 9.32 -17.42
N ALA A 287 11.56 10.64 -17.61
CA ALA A 287 12.05 11.55 -16.58
C ALA A 287 10.97 11.72 -15.51
N ILE A 288 11.36 11.68 -14.24
CA ILE A 288 10.45 11.81 -13.12
C ILE A 288 10.44 13.25 -12.63
N ASP A 289 9.25 13.83 -12.54
CA ASP A 289 9.02 15.19 -12.05
C ASP A 289 8.56 15.21 -10.57
N ALA A 290 8.15 16.38 -10.08
CA ALA A 290 7.66 16.57 -8.71
C ALA A 290 6.36 15.80 -8.39
N THR A 291 5.58 15.40 -9.40
CA THR A 291 4.40 14.54 -9.23
C THR A 291 4.82 13.08 -9.06
N GLY A 292 5.95 12.69 -9.63
CA GLY A 292 6.44 11.32 -9.62
C GLY A 292 5.81 10.42 -10.67
N VAL A 293 4.82 10.92 -11.43
CA VAL A 293 4.05 10.13 -12.40
C VAL A 293 4.93 9.66 -13.54
N TRP A 294 4.72 8.41 -13.96
CA TRP A 294 5.33 7.83 -15.16
C TRP A 294 4.32 6.93 -15.88
N GLY A 295 4.62 6.65 -17.15
CA GLY A 295 3.73 5.91 -18.03
C GLY A 295 2.55 6.76 -18.55
N PRO A 296 1.51 6.12 -19.12
CA PRO A 296 1.40 4.67 -19.30
C PRO A 296 2.46 4.12 -20.27
N PHE A 297 2.96 2.92 -19.96
CA PHE A 297 3.79 2.12 -20.86
C PHE A 297 3.04 0.84 -21.22
N GLU A 298 3.08 0.47 -22.50
CA GLU A 298 2.51 -0.78 -23.00
C GLU A 298 3.44 -1.94 -22.66
N LEU A 299 2.97 -2.86 -21.81
CA LEU A 299 3.72 -4.02 -21.36
C LEU A 299 2.96 -5.30 -21.72
N GLU A 300 3.67 -6.35 -22.14
CA GLU A 300 3.10 -7.66 -22.44
C GLU A 300 2.59 -8.33 -21.15
N VAL A 301 1.37 -8.87 -21.20
CA VAL A 301 0.80 -9.62 -20.10
C VAL A 301 1.65 -10.86 -19.80
N GLY A 302 1.94 -11.08 -18.52
CA GLY A 302 2.71 -12.25 -18.08
C GLY A 302 4.23 -12.12 -18.24
N ALA A 303 4.73 -11.11 -18.95
CA ALA A 303 6.16 -10.87 -19.08
C ALA A 303 6.80 -10.28 -17.80
N ARG A 304 8.11 -10.48 -17.66
CA ARG A 304 8.91 -9.96 -16.53
C ARG A 304 9.66 -8.70 -16.95
N TYR A 305 9.66 -7.73 -16.04
CA TYR A 305 10.29 -6.44 -16.25
C TYR A 305 11.17 -6.03 -15.06
N GLU A 306 12.28 -5.39 -15.38
CA GLU A 306 13.08 -4.60 -14.45
C GLU A 306 12.70 -3.12 -14.60
N PHE A 307 12.33 -2.48 -13.49
CA PHE A 307 12.17 -1.03 -13.43
C PHE A 307 13.44 -0.45 -12.82
N GLU A 308 14.30 0.14 -13.66
CA GLU A 308 15.57 0.73 -13.27
C GLU A 308 15.38 2.22 -13.02
N LEU A 309 15.54 2.66 -11.77
CA LEU A 309 15.49 4.06 -11.39
C LEU A 309 16.93 4.61 -11.27
N LEU A 310 17.34 5.37 -12.27
CA LEU A 310 18.59 6.10 -12.29
C LEU A 310 18.49 7.31 -11.38
N ARG A 311 19.39 7.36 -10.39
CA ARG A 311 19.44 8.41 -9.38
C ARG A 311 20.77 9.14 -9.52
N PRO A 312 20.79 10.39 -10.03
CA PRO A 312 22.05 11.10 -10.30
C PRO A 312 22.98 11.10 -9.09
N SER A 313 24.27 10.78 -9.33
CA SER A 313 25.33 10.66 -8.31
C SER A 313 25.02 9.72 -7.13
N ARG A 314 24.06 8.81 -7.28
CA ARG A 314 23.65 7.84 -6.25
C ARG A 314 23.61 6.44 -6.87
N SER A 315 23.46 5.43 -6.02
CA SER A 315 23.32 4.05 -6.51
C SER A 315 22.02 3.91 -7.32
N THR A 316 22.06 3.20 -8.45
CA THR A 316 20.85 2.83 -9.19
C THR A 316 19.96 1.94 -8.33
N GLN A 317 18.64 2.14 -8.41
CA GLN A 317 17.66 1.25 -7.80
C GLN A 317 17.02 0.37 -8.86
N HIS A 318 16.85 -0.90 -8.55
CA HIS A 318 16.25 -1.89 -9.43
C HIS A 318 15.01 -2.47 -8.74
N PHE A 319 13.84 -2.28 -9.33
CA PHE A 319 12.59 -2.82 -8.82
C PHE A 319 12.16 -4.02 -9.67
N TYR A 320 11.81 -5.10 -8.97
CA TYR A 320 11.30 -6.33 -9.56
C TYR A 320 9.96 -6.68 -8.92
N ARG A 321 9.02 -7.16 -9.72
CA ARG A 321 7.69 -7.56 -9.25
C ARG A 321 7.09 -8.70 -10.06
N GLN A 322 5.94 -9.20 -9.62
CA GLN A 322 5.16 -10.16 -10.39
C GLN A 322 4.70 -9.53 -11.73
N PRO A 323 4.42 -10.34 -12.76
CA PRO A 323 3.98 -9.82 -14.04
C PRO A 323 2.68 -9.03 -13.89
N PHE A 324 2.47 -8.09 -14.80
CA PHE A 324 1.18 -7.44 -14.91
C PHE A 324 0.22 -8.39 -15.63
N LEU A 325 -0.96 -8.55 -15.04
CA LEU A 325 -2.01 -9.42 -15.59
C LEU A 325 -3.06 -8.61 -16.35
N ARG A 326 -3.16 -7.31 -16.10
CA ARG A 326 -4.14 -6.40 -16.70
C ARG A 326 -3.69 -4.95 -16.54
N GLU A 327 -4.41 -3.99 -17.12
CA GLU A 327 -4.16 -2.56 -16.91
C GLU A 327 -3.96 -2.24 -15.41
N SER A 328 -2.97 -1.41 -15.10
CA SER A 328 -2.61 -1.08 -13.72
C SER A 328 -2.05 0.32 -13.62
N ARG A 329 -2.80 1.21 -12.97
CA ARG A 329 -2.48 2.65 -12.84
C ARG A 329 -1.89 3.05 -11.48
N LEU A 330 -1.99 2.16 -10.49
CA LEU A 330 -1.61 2.41 -9.11
C LEU A 330 -0.25 1.81 -8.72
N VAL A 331 0.67 1.67 -9.68
CA VAL A 331 2.03 1.17 -9.37
C VAL A 331 2.79 2.20 -8.55
N ARG A 332 3.51 1.75 -7.51
CA ARG A 332 4.38 2.61 -6.69
C ARG A 332 5.79 2.05 -6.63
N LEU A 333 6.75 2.89 -6.99
CA LEU A 333 8.19 2.63 -6.90
C LEU A 333 8.76 3.53 -5.80
N ASN A 334 8.95 2.97 -4.61
CA ASN A 334 9.42 3.73 -3.45
C ASN A 334 10.94 3.89 -3.47
N THR A 335 11.39 5.14 -3.57
CA THR A 335 12.79 5.53 -3.34
C THR A 335 12.91 6.38 -2.07
N SER A 336 14.14 6.68 -1.68
CA SER A 336 14.48 7.55 -0.57
C SER A 336 15.03 8.90 -1.06
N PRO A 337 14.78 10.00 -0.30
CA PRO A 337 15.49 11.26 -0.51
C PRO A 337 17.01 11.09 -0.35
N ALA A 338 17.77 11.95 -1.04
CA ALA A 338 19.23 11.95 -0.95
C ALA A 338 19.69 12.20 0.49
N GLY A 339 20.53 11.30 1.02
CA GLY A 339 21.10 11.44 2.37
C GLY A 339 20.12 11.19 3.52
N SER A 340 18.93 10.67 3.23
CA SER A 340 17.98 10.22 4.25
C SER A 340 18.52 9.04 5.06
N ASP A 341 17.95 8.81 6.24
CA ASP A 341 18.31 7.68 7.09
C ASP A 341 18.15 6.32 6.39
N ILE A 342 17.19 6.18 5.47
CA ILE A 342 17.02 4.96 4.66
C ILE A 342 18.26 4.72 3.80
N GLU A 343 18.77 5.78 3.16
CA GLU A 343 19.95 5.68 2.30
C GLU A 343 21.23 5.49 3.12
N THR A 344 21.42 6.24 4.21
CA THR A 344 22.65 6.17 5.02
C THR A 344 22.76 4.90 5.85
N ASN A 345 21.63 4.27 6.23
CA ASN A 345 21.61 2.97 6.90
C ASN A 345 21.73 1.80 5.91
N THR A 346 21.74 2.05 4.60
CA THR A 346 21.95 1.00 3.59
C THR A 346 23.43 0.84 3.30
N HIS A 347 24.00 -0.33 3.60
CA HIS A 347 25.38 -0.62 3.28
C HIS A 347 25.56 -0.87 1.78
N THR A 348 26.38 -0.06 1.12
CA THR A 348 26.70 -0.21 -0.30
C THR A 348 28.20 -0.44 -0.47
N SER A 349 28.58 -1.56 -1.08
CA SER A 349 29.96 -1.84 -1.49
C SER A 349 29.98 -2.74 -2.73
N PRO A 350 31.10 -2.82 -3.47
CA PRO A 350 31.21 -3.69 -4.65
C PRO A 350 30.94 -5.18 -4.37
N ASP A 351 31.12 -5.62 -3.12
CA ASP A 351 30.94 -7.01 -2.69
C ASP A 351 29.63 -7.24 -1.92
N HIS A 352 28.68 -6.30 -1.99
CA HIS A 352 27.42 -6.38 -1.25
C HIS A 352 26.20 -6.07 -2.12
N SER A 353 25.13 -6.82 -1.90
CA SER A 353 23.80 -6.52 -2.44
C SER A 353 22.87 -6.19 -1.28
N ALA A 354 22.26 -5.01 -1.33
CA ALA A 354 21.19 -4.63 -0.42
C ALA A 354 19.84 -4.88 -1.10
N LEU A 355 18.93 -5.56 -0.39
CA LEU A 355 17.58 -5.83 -0.88
C LEU A 355 16.55 -5.26 0.09
N VAL A 356 15.54 -4.61 -0.47
CA VAL A 356 14.30 -4.30 0.24
C VAL A 356 13.22 -5.19 -0.36
N ILE A 357 12.63 -6.03 0.48
CA ILE A 357 11.54 -6.94 0.08
C ILE A 357 10.26 -6.37 0.68
N SER A 358 9.39 -5.84 -0.17
CA SER A 358 8.11 -5.28 0.24
C SER A 358 6.95 -6.21 -0.11
N ARG A 359 5.92 -6.15 0.72
CA ARG A 359 4.63 -6.80 0.49
C ARG A 359 3.58 -6.01 1.27
N ASP A 360 2.49 -5.62 0.63
CA ASP A 360 1.34 -5.02 1.31
C ASP A 360 0.48 -6.10 2.00
N LYS A 361 1.16 -6.92 2.80
CA LYS A 361 0.66 -7.98 3.68
C LYS A 361 1.81 -8.37 4.60
N GLU A 362 1.55 -8.35 5.91
CA GLU A 362 2.53 -8.60 6.96
C GLU A 362 3.28 -9.93 6.78
N PHE A 363 4.59 -9.92 6.98
CA PHE A 363 5.41 -11.14 7.06
C PHE A 363 5.45 -11.65 8.51
N TRP A 364 4.93 -12.85 8.74
CA TRP A 364 4.91 -13.49 10.06
C TRP A 364 6.04 -14.53 10.19
N GLY A 365 6.97 -14.29 11.13
CA GLY A 365 8.19 -15.09 11.26
C GLY A 365 8.05 -16.50 11.87
N ILE A 366 6.89 -16.85 12.45
CA ILE A 366 6.65 -18.17 13.04
C ILE A 366 5.56 -18.89 12.23
N GLY A 367 5.92 -19.99 11.57
CA GLY A 367 5.00 -21.00 11.04
C GLY A 367 4.11 -20.61 9.85
N VAL A 368 4.10 -19.34 9.39
CA VAL A 368 3.11 -18.87 8.41
C VAL A 368 3.74 -18.20 7.18
N SER A 369 4.80 -17.40 7.32
CA SER A 369 5.55 -16.85 6.17
C SER A 369 6.97 -17.38 6.15
N ARG A 370 7.41 -17.88 4.99
CA ARG A 370 8.81 -18.27 4.76
C ARG A 370 9.36 -17.43 3.62
N MET A 371 10.47 -16.74 3.89
CA MET A 371 11.24 -16.00 2.89
C MET A 371 12.61 -16.65 2.78
N THR A 372 12.99 -17.08 1.58
CA THR A 372 14.27 -17.73 1.33
C THR A 372 15.09 -16.82 0.44
N CYS A 373 16.19 -16.29 0.97
CA CYS A 373 17.24 -15.67 0.17
C CYS A 373 18.39 -16.68 0.06
N TRP A 374 18.64 -17.20 -1.13
CA TRP A 374 19.72 -18.16 -1.33
C TRP A 374 21.06 -17.46 -1.09
N ARG A 375 21.79 -17.93 -0.09
CA ARG A 375 23.23 -17.68 -0.02
C ARG A 375 23.85 -18.62 -1.05
N SER A 376 24.44 -18.08 -2.12
CA SER A 376 25.33 -18.89 -2.95
C SER A 376 26.42 -19.45 -2.03
N GLN A 377 26.41 -20.75 -1.80
CA GLN A 377 27.61 -21.39 -1.32
C GLN A 377 28.63 -21.24 -2.45
N PRO A 378 29.84 -20.70 -2.19
CA PRO A 378 30.88 -20.76 -3.20
C PRO A 378 31.08 -22.24 -3.55
N PRO A 379 31.37 -22.58 -4.82
CA PRO A 379 31.60 -23.97 -5.20
C PRO A 379 32.67 -24.52 -4.27
N VAL A 380 32.35 -25.63 -3.60
CA VAL A 380 33.30 -26.37 -2.78
C VAL A 380 34.49 -26.67 -3.68
N ARG A 381 35.60 -25.93 -3.49
CA ARG A 381 36.88 -26.33 -4.06
C ARG A 381 37.15 -27.72 -3.49
N SER A 382 37.09 -28.74 -4.33
CA SER A 382 37.60 -30.06 -4.01
C SER A 382 39.10 -29.92 -3.76
N GLY A 383 39.45 -29.63 -2.51
CA GLY A 383 40.80 -29.56 -2.00
C GLY A 383 41.49 -30.90 -2.19
N GLY A 384 42.74 -30.82 -2.65
CA GLY A 384 43.49 -31.94 -3.21
C GLY A 384 43.67 -33.12 -2.26
N LYS A 385 43.79 -34.29 -2.88
CA LYS A 385 44.44 -35.45 -2.26
C LYS A 385 45.86 -35.06 -1.89
N SER A 386 46.11 -34.96 -0.59
CA SER A 386 47.43 -35.14 0.00
C SER A 386 48.00 -36.49 -0.45
N ARG A 387 49.17 -36.49 -1.08
CA ARG A 387 50.05 -37.66 -1.10
C ARG A 387 51.11 -37.46 -0.02
N PRO A 388 51.36 -38.47 0.84
CA PRO A 388 52.35 -38.37 1.91
C PRO A 388 53.77 -38.55 1.37
N SER A 389 54.73 -38.03 2.12
CA SER A 389 56.17 -38.14 1.88
C SER A 389 56.78 -39.43 2.43
N MET A 390 57.96 -39.75 1.87
CA MET A 390 58.98 -40.75 2.26
C MET A 390 58.65 -42.20 1.84
N SER A 391 59.52 -42.97 1.20
CA SER A 391 61.00 -42.99 1.09
C SER A 391 61.49 -43.30 -0.33
#